data_AF-A0A8H7BNK5-F1
#
_entry.id   AF-A0A8H7BNK5-F1
#
_cell.length_a   1.000
_cell.length_b   1.000
_cell.length_c   1.000
_cell.angle_alpha   90.00
_cell.angle_beta   90.00
_cell.angle_gamma   90.00
#
_symmetry.space_group_name_H-M   'P 1'
#
loop_
_entity.id
_entity.type
_entity.pdbx_description
1 polymer ?
#
loop_
_entity_poly.entity_id
_entity_poly.type
_entity_poly.pdbx_seq_one_letter_code
_entity_poly.pdbx_strand_id
1 'polypeptide(L)'
;MSRTGVLQGSILSPYLYSVYINVLPQLLRTQKITHEMNSVALAAQINCLLYADDVVLIAAQHKMEELWRKCEIHSLQIGYRWHLSRCVVLVPFRPGGYLSPQDLANSSIPRALATMSALNAIGVNTSGFSMKVTESS
;
A
#
# COMPACT_ATOMS: atom_id res chain seq x y z
N MET A 1 -14.45 -20.90 25.03
CA MET A 1 -15.34 -20.43 23.95
C MET A 1 -14.98 -18.98 23.61
N SER A 2 -14.24 -18.72 22.54
CA SER A 2 -13.97 -17.33 22.10
C SER A 2 -15.11 -16.88 21.19
N ARG A 3 -16.00 -16.00 21.67
CA ARG A 3 -17.06 -15.36 20.88
C ARG A 3 -16.54 -14.10 20.20
N THR A 4 -15.44 -14.20 19.47
CA THR A 4 -14.83 -13.05 18.79
C THR A 4 -14.91 -13.26 17.28
N GLY A 5 -15.43 -12.27 16.57
CA GLY A 5 -15.64 -12.32 15.12
C GLY A 5 -16.91 -11.63 14.68
N VAL A 6 -16.94 -11.22 13.42
CA VAL A 6 -18.13 -10.69 12.76
C VAL A 6 -18.87 -11.83 12.04
N LEU A 7 -20.18 -11.69 11.84
CA LEU A 7 -21.00 -12.71 11.18
C LEU A 7 -20.62 -12.85 9.70
N GLN A 8 -20.20 -14.04 9.26
CA GLN A 8 -19.92 -14.28 7.84
C GLN A 8 -21.22 -14.16 7.02
N GLY A 9 -21.13 -13.48 5.86
CA GLY A 9 -22.27 -13.26 4.98
C GLY A 9 -23.14 -12.05 5.33
N SER A 10 -22.87 -11.35 6.43
CA SER A 10 -23.51 -10.06 6.72
C SER A 10 -22.89 -8.94 5.89
N ILE A 11 -23.74 -8.08 5.32
CA ILE A 11 -23.33 -6.88 4.57
C ILE A 11 -22.56 -5.87 5.42
N LEU A 12 -22.73 -5.90 6.75
CA LEU A 12 -22.06 -4.98 7.68
C LEU A 12 -20.70 -5.49 8.16
N SER A 13 -20.43 -6.79 8.03
CA SER A 13 -19.20 -7.40 8.52
C SER A 13 -17.92 -6.81 7.91
N PRO A 14 -17.85 -6.53 6.59
CA PRO A 14 -16.68 -5.87 6.00
C PRO A 14 -16.43 -4.47 6.58
N TYR A 15 -17.49 -3.72 6.85
CA TYR A 15 -17.38 -2.37 7.41
C TYR A 15 -16.90 -2.40 8.87
N LEU A 16 -17.49 -3.28 9.69
CA LEU A 16 -17.07 -3.46 11.09
C LEU A 16 -15.61 -3.93 11.19
N TYR A 17 -15.20 -4.84 10.30
CA TYR A 17 -13.81 -5.27 10.20
C TYR A 17 -12.88 -4.09 9.83
N SER A 18 -13.31 -3.26 8.87
CA SER A 18 -12.53 -2.07 8.46
C SER A 18 -12.32 -1.10 9.62
N VAL A 19 -13.35 -0.84 10.43
CA VAL A 19 -13.25 0.00 11.63
C VAL A 19 -12.29 -0.62 12.66
N TYR A 20 -12.40 -1.92 12.90
CA TYR A 20 -11.55 -2.65 13.83
C TYR A 20 -10.06 -2.57 13.45
N ILE A 21 -9.72 -2.78 12.17
CA ILE A 21 -8.32 -2.81 11.72
C ILE A 21 -7.72 -1.41 11.48
N ASN A 22 -8.54 -0.36 11.35
CA ASN A 22 -8.09 1.00 11.01
C ASN A 22 -7.14 1.65 12.03
N VAL A 23 -7.01 1.09 13.23
CA VAL A 23 -6.02 1.53 14.23
C VAL A 23 -4.58 1.19 13.79
N LEU A 24 -4.39 0.06 13.11
CA LEU A 24 -3.08 -0.40 12.65
C LEU A 24 -2.39 0.57 11.70
N PRO A 25 -2.99 1.04 10.58
CA PRO A 25 -2.34 1.99 9.69
C PRO A 25 -2.03 3.33 10.36
N GLN A 26 -2.80 3.73 11.37
CA GLN A 26 -2.52 4.95 12.14
C GLN A 26 -1.25 4.79 12.99
N LEU A 27 -1.07 3.62 13.61
CA LEU A 27 0.13 3.27 14.39
C LEU A 27 1.39 3.16 13.52
N LEU A 28 1.25 2.65 12.31
CA LEU A 28 2.37 2.41 11.39
C LEU A 28 2.85 3.68 10.68
N ARG A 29 2.06 4.75 10.63
CA ARG A 29 2.47 6.03 10.06
C ARG A 29 3.51 6.72 10.93
N THR A 30 4.57 7.21 10.31
CA THR A 30 5.64 7.97 10.99
C THR A 30 5.24 9.43 11.22
N GLN A 31 4.39 9.97 10.34
CA GLN A 31 3.90 11.34 10.38
C GLN A 31 2.43 11.37 9.98
N LYS A 32 1.70 12.38 10.46
CA LYS A 32 0.33 12.62 9.98
C LYS A 32 0.43 13.12 8.54
N ILE A 33 -0.38 12.52 7.67
CA ILE A 33 -0.56 13.00 6.30
C ILE A 33 -1.18 14.40 6.39
N THR A 34 -0.47 15.42 5.92
CA THR A 34 -1.00 16.78 5.77
C THR A 34 -1.44 17.00 4.32
N HIS A 35 -2.43 17.87 4.12
CA HIS A 35 -3.01 18.12 2.79
C HIS A 35 -2.03 18.78 1.81
N GLU A 36 -0.90 19.30 2.31
CA GLU A 36 0.11 20.02 1.50
C GLU A 36 1.23 19.11 0.97
N MET A 37 1.19 17.80 1.26
CA MET A 37 2.27 16.91 0.84
C MET A 37 2.23 16.62 -0.67
N ASN A 38 3.39 16.75 -1.31
CA ASN A 38 3.55 16.29 -2.69
C ASN A 38 3.39 14.75 -2.78
N SER A 39 3.05 14.24 -3.96
CA SER A 39 2.74 12.81 -4.19
C SER A 39 3.90 11.88 -3.83
N VAL A 40 5.15 12.33 -4.01
CA VAL A 40 6.37 11.58 -3.69
C VAL A 40 6.57 11.48 -2.17
N ALA A 41 6.37 12.58 -1.44
CA ALA A 41 6.45 12.62 0.01
C ALA A 41 5.31 11.81 0.64
N LEU A 42 4.11 11.84 0.05
CA LEU A 42 3.00 10.99 0.47
C LEU A 42 3.34 9.51 0.28
N ALA A 43 3.86 9.13 -0.89
CA ALA A 43 4.26 7.74 -1.15
C ALA A 43 5.32 7.24 -0.15
N ALA A 44 6.28 8.11 0.22
CA ALA A 44 7.29 7.79 1.23
C ALA A 44 6.72 7.63 2.65
N GLN A 45 5.51 8.14 2.93
CA GLN A 45 4.84 8.00 4.21
C GLN A 45 3.94 6.75 4.31
N ILE A 46 3.62 6.11 3.19
CA ILE A 46 2.79 4.90 3.17
C ILE A 46 3.65 3.71 3.59
N ASN A 47 3.51 3.29 4.86
CA ASN A 47 4.22 2.11 5.38
C ASN A 47 3.39 0.82 5.27
N CYS A 48 2.10 0.89 4.92
CA CYS A 48 1.24 -0.27 4.81
C CYS A 48 0.08 -0.08 3.82
N LEU A 49 -0.32 -1.18 3.18
CA LEU A 49 -1.55 -1.31 2.40
C LEU A 49 -2.40 -2.41 3.05
N LEU A 50 -3.71 -2.17 3.19
CA LEU A 50 -4.64 -3.11 3.80
C LEU A 50 -5.81 -3.37 2.85
N TYR A 51 -6.15 -4.65 2.69
CA TYR A 51 -7.36 -5.08 2.02
C TYR A 51 -7.93 -6.29 2.77
N ALA A 52 -9.04 -6.11 3.50
CA ALA A 52 -9.56 -7.13 4.40
C ALA A 52 -8.44 -7.68 5.33
N ASP A 53 -8.25 -9.00 5.37
CA ASP A 53 -7.20 -9.67 6.15
C ASP A 53 -5.80 -9.61 5.53
N ASP A 54 -5.69 -9.20 4.27
CA ASP A 54 -4.40 -9.03 3.59
C ASP A 54 -3.75 -7.69 3.97
N VAL A 55 -2.52 -7.77 4.49
CA VAL A 55 -1.71 -6.61 4.88
C VAL A 55 -0.34 -6.68 4.23
N VAL A 56 0.03 -5.62 3.52
CA VAL A 56 1.36 -5.44 2.95
C VAL A 56 2.09 -4.37 3.73
N LEU A 57 3.29 -4.68 4.22
CA LEU A 57 4.19 -3.72 4.86
C LEU A 57 5.26 -3.25 3.87
N ILE A 58 5.49 -1.94 3.80
CA ILE A 58 6.43 -1.31 2.88
C ILE A 58 7.34 -0.41 3.70
N ALA A 59 8.64 -0.69 3.70
CA ALA A 59 9.64 0.15 4.35
C ALA A 59 11.04 -0.17 3.86
N ALA A 60 11.97 0.76 4.12
CA ALA A 60 13.39 0.47 4.04
C ALA A 60 13.78 -0.62 5.05
N GLN A 61 14.81 -1.40 4.71
CA GLN A 61 15.27 -2.55 5.51
C GLN A 61 15.48 -2.23 6.99
N HIS A 62 16.15 -1.11 7.31
CA HIS A 62 16.43 -0.70 8.68
C HIS A 62 15.19 -0.32 9.50
N LYS A 63 14.08 0.04 8.84
CA LYS A 63 12.82 0.44 9.48
C LYS A 63 11.83 -0.73 9.60
N MET A 64 12.06 -1.81 8.85
CA MET A 64 11.17 -2.96 8.81
C MET A 64 11.02 -3.62 10.20
N GLU A 65 12.12 -3.76 10.94
CA GLU A 65 12.12 -4.33 12.29
C GLU A 65 11.24 -3.53 13.26
N GLU A 66 11.30 -2.19 13.19
CA GLU A 66 10.45 -1.31 13.99
C GLU A 66 8.96 -1.51 13.67
N LEU A 67 8.62 -1.62 12.38
CA LEU A 67 7.22 -1.82 11.94
C LEU A 67 6.70 -3.20 12.35
N TRP A 68 7.51 -4.26 12.25
CA TRP A 68 7.15 -5.59 12.71
C TRP A 68 6.84 -5.60 14.20
N ARG A 69 7.70 -4.97 15.01
CA ARG A 69 7.48 -4.85 16.44
C ARG A 69 6.18 -4.11 16.77
N LYS A 70 5.85 -3.05 16.02
CA LYS A 70 4.56 -2.34 16.15
C LYS A 70 3.38 -3.25 15.81
N CYS A 71 3.46 -4.02 14.72
CA CYS A 71 2.43 -4.98 14.32
C CYS A 71 2.23 -6.10 15.35
N GLU A 72 3.31 -6.60 15.94
CA GLU A 72 3.26 -7.65 16.97
C GLU A 72 2.57 -7.14 18.23
N ILE A 73 3.04 -6.02 18.78
CA ILE A 73 2.44 -5.39 19.97
C ILE A 73 0.97 -5.10 19.74
N HIS A 74 0.63 -4.52 18.58
CA HIS A 74 -0.76 -4.20 18.24
C HIS A 74 -1.63 -5.47 18.12
N SER A 75 -1.11 -6.55 17.52
CA SER A 75 -1.84 -7.80 17.40
C SER A 75 -2.17 -8.42 18.76
N LEU A 76 -1.24 -8.33 19.73
CA LEU A 76 -1.45 -8.77 21.10
C LEU A 76 -2.48 -7.90 21.83
N GLN A 77 -2.44 -6.58 21.63
CA GLN A 77 -3.37 -5.64 22.25
C GLN A 77 -4.82 -5.82 21.77
N ILE A 78 -5.00 -6.02 20.47
CA ILE A 78 -6.31 -6.04 19.82
C ILE A 78 -6.85 -7.48 19.64
N GLY A 79 -6.01 -8.49 19.84
CA GLY A 79 -6.41 -9.90 19.96
C GLY A 79 -6.56 -10.65 18.63
N TYR A 80 -6.00 -10.13 17.54
CA TYR A 80 -5.91 -10.86 16.27
C TYR A 80 -4.54 -11.54 16.12
N ARG A 81 -4.44 -12.51 15.21
CA ARG A 81 -3.23 -13.32 15.02
C ARG A 81 -2.77 -13.26 13.57
N TRP A 82 -1.48 -13.04 13.39
CA TRP A 82 -0.83 -13.14 12.08
C TRP A 82 -0.61 -14.61 11.71
N HIS A 83 -0.92 -14.98 10.47
CA HIS A 83 -0.56 -16.28 9.90
C HIS A 83 0.88 -16.25 9.36
N LEU A 84 1.87 -16.32 10.24
CA LEU A 84 3.29 -16.15 9.90
C LEU A 84 3.78 -17.09 8.78
N SER A 85 3.24 -18.31 8.71
CA SER A 85 3.58 -19.29 7.65
C SER A 85 3.08 -18.89 6.25
N ARG A 86 2.15 -17.93 6.16
CA ARG A 86 1.62 -17.38 4.90
C ARG A 86 2.23 -16.01 4.57
N CYS A 87 3.05 -15.44 5.46
CA CYS A 87 3.71 -14.17 5.21
C CYS A 87 4.91 -14.38 4.29
N VAL A 88 5.09 -13.48 3.32
CA VAL A 88 6.21 -13.49 2.38
C VAL A 88 6.96 -12.17 2.49
N VAL A 89 8.28 -12.24 2.64
CA VAL A 89 9.15 -11.06 2.57
C VAL A 89 9.67 -10.93 1.15
N LEU A 90 9.24 -9.88 0.46
CA LEU A 90 9.74 -9.52 -0.85
C LEU A 90 10.83 -8.47 -0.68
N VAL A 91 12.09 -8.88 -0.77
CA VAL A 91 13.20 -7.94 -0.92
C VAL A 91 13.32 -7.66 -2.42
N PRO A 92 13.19 -6.41 -2.90
CA PRO A 92 13.43 -6.13 -4.30
C PRO A 92 14.87 -6.55 -4.62
N PHE A 93 15.00 -7.61 -5.43
CA PHE A 93 16.28 -8.15 -5.85
C PHE A 93 17.14 -7.04 -6.49
N ARG A 94 18.43 -7.00 -6.15
CA ARG A 94 19.44 -6.55 -7.10
C ARG A 94 20.23 -7.76 -7.59
N PRO A 95 20.12 -8.13 -8.87
CA PRO A 95 21.25 -8.56 -9.66
C PRO A 95 21.59 -7.41 -10.62
N GLY A 96 22.44 -6.46 -10.17
CA GLY A 96 23.16 -5.58 -11.11
C GLY A 96 22.63 -4.16 -11.41
N GLY A 97 21.73 -3.53 -10.64
CA GLY A 97 21.46 -2.10 -10.87
C GLY A 97 20.37 -1.49 -10.01
N TYR A 98 20.63 -0.28 -9.52
CA TYR A 98 19.57 0.64 -9.11
C TYR A 98 18.72 0.90 -10.36
N LEU A 99 17.42 0.56 -10.37
CA LEU A 99 16.54 1.23 -11.33
C LEU A 99 16.45 2.66 -10.82
N SER A 100 17.10 3.59 -11.51
CA SER A 100 16.89 4.99 -11.18
C SER A 100 15.38 5.26 -11.28
N PRO A 101 14.81 6.15 -10.45
CA PRO A 101 13.42 6.57 -10.61
C PRO A 101 13.09 6.98 -12.06
N GLN A 102 14.11 7.47 -12.78
CA GLN A 102 14.06 7.79 -14.20
C GLN A 102 13.95 6.54 -15.08
N ASP A 103 14.70 5.46 -14.84
CA ASP A 103 14.58 4.20 -15.60
C ASP A 103 13.25 3.50 -15.35
N LEU A 104 12.73 3.58 -14.12
CA LEU A 104 11.40 3.07 -13.80
C LEU A 104 10.32 3.90 -14.51
N ALA A 105 10.42 5.22 -14.51
CA ALA A 105 9.54 6.09 -15.28
C ALA A 105 9.63 5.78 -16.78
N ASN A 106 10.83 5.68 -17.34
CA ASN A 106 11.08 5.39 -18.75
C ASN A 106 10.55 4.02 -19.19
N SER A 107 10.56 3.02 -18.30
CA SER A 107 10.02 1.69 -18.59
C SER A 107 8.51 1.56 -18.37
N SER A 108 7.94 2.35 -17.46
CA SER A 108 6.52 2.28 -17.09
C SER A 108 5.63 3.25 -17.87
N ILE A 109 6.12 4.44 -18.23
CA ILE A 109 5.36 5.44 -19.01
C ILE A 109 4.91 4.90 -20.37
N PRO A 110 5.75 4.24 -21.19
CA PRO A 110 5.30 3.70 -22.48
C PRO A 110 4.26 2.59 -22.33
N ARG A 111 4.36 1.77 -21.28
CA ARG A 111 3.40 0.69 -21.00
C ARG A 111 2.07 1.24 -20.50
N ALA A 112 2.12 2.25 -19.64
CA ALA A 112 0.93 2.97 -19.20
C ALA A 112 0.24 3.63 -20.40
N LEU A 113 0.99 4.32 -21.28
CA LEU A 113 0.47 4.91 -22.52
C LEU A 113 -0.14 3.87 -23.46
N ALA A 114 0.51 2.73 -23.68
CA ALA A 114 -0.04 1.66 -24.52
C ALA A 114 -1.38 1.12 -23.96
N THR A 115 -1.44 0.95 -22.63
CA THR A 115 -2.67 0.56 -21.95
C THR A 115 -3.74 1.65 -22.07
N MET A 116 -3.37 2.92 -21.94
CA MET A 116 -4.27 4.06 -22.13
C MET A 116 -4.83 4.12 -23.55
N SER A 117 -4.01 3.87 -24.57
CA SER A 117 -4.44 3.79 -25.96
C SER A 117 -5.43 2.64 -26.18
N ALA A 118 -5.17 1.47 -25.57
CA ALA A 118 -6.09 0.33 -25.62
C ALA A 118 -7.43 0.64 -24.93
N LEU A 119 -7.40 1.29 -23.75
CA LEU A 119 -8.59 1.69 -23.02
C LEU A 119 -9.42 2.77 -23.75
N ASN A 120 -8.76 3.70 -24.45
CA ASN A 120 -9.43 4.69 -25.28
C ASN A 120 -10.07 4.04 -26.52
N ALA A 121 -9.41 3.06 -27.14
CA ALA A 121 -9.94 2.32 -28.29
C ALA A 121 -11.24 1.55 -27.94
N ILE A 122 -11.39 1.12 -26.69
CA ILE A 122 -12.62 0.46 -26.20
C ILE A 122 -13.64 1.42 -25.56
N GLY A 123 -13.40 2.74 -25.67
CA GLY A 123 -14.36 3.77 -25.25
C GLY A 123 -14.45 4.04 -23.74
N VAL A 124 -13.48 3.55 -22.94
CA VAL A 124 -13.54 3.61 -21.47
C VAL A 124 -13.07 4.96 -20.90
N ASN A 125 -12.44 5.84 -21.70
CA ASN A 125 -12.07 7.20 -21.27
C ASN A 125 -11.81 8.15 -22.46
N THR A 126 -12.83 8.88 -22.91
CA THR A 126 -12.72 9.82 -24.04
C THR A 126 -12.08 11.16 -23.70
N SER A 127 -11.90 11.48 -22.41
CA SER A 127 -11.38 12.76 -21.94
C SER A 127 -9.86 12.80 -21.67
N GLY A 128 -9.20 11.64 -21.64
CA GLY A 128 -7.74 11.54 -21.39
C GLY A 128 -7.30 11.99 -19.99
N PHE A 129 -6.18 11.45 -19.49
CA PHE A 129 -5.53 11.95 -18.28
C PHE A 129 -4.34 12.83 -18.69
N SER A 130 -4.33 14.09 -18.26
CA SER A 130 -3.26 15.05 -18.61
C SER A 130 -2.00 14.76 -17.80
N MET A 131 -0.93 14.36 -18.50
CA MET A 131 0.41 14.22 -17.93
C MET A 131 0.97 15.61 -17.66
N LYS A 132 0.99 16.04 -16.39
CA LYS A 132 1.78 17.21 -15.98
C LYS A 132 3.24 16.79 -15.91
N VAL A 133 3.96 16.95 -17.02
CA VAL A 133 5.42 16.86 -17.03
C VAL A 133 5.94 18.03 -16.20
N THR A 134 6.46 17.77 -15.01
CA THR A 134 7.24 18.76 -14.26
C THR A 134 8.61 18.84 -14.91
N GLU A 135 8.80 19.82 -15.79
CA GLU A 135 10.11 20.28 -16.23
C GLU A 135 10.85 20.88 -15.02
N SER A 136 11.96 20.27 -14.63
CA SER A 136 12.92 20.85 -13.70
C SER A 136 13.93 21.68 -14.49
N SER A 137 13.87 23.00 -14.34
CA SER A 137 14.99 23.93 -14.61
C SER A 137 15.72 24.25 -13.32
#